data_AF-A0A3S8X081-F1
#
_entry.id   AF-A0A3S8X081-F1
#
_cell.length_a   1.000
_cell.length_b   1.000
_cell.length_c   1.000
_cell.angle_alpha   90.00
_cell.angle_beta   90.00
_cell.angle_gamma   90.00
#
_symmetry.space_group_name_H-M   'P 1'
#
loop_
_entity.id
_entity.type
_entity.pdbx_description
1 polymer ?
#
loop_
_entity_poly.entity_id
_entity_poly.type
_entity_poly.pdbx_seq_one_letter_code
_entity_poly.pdbx_strand_id
1 'polypeptide(L)'
;MSQRPWWSPGAGDPVSRTERAAQLVDALMKVPVLDTLRSRRLCVETALERLGQRLSVAEFDEKKPHLVEMVKVFGGVPEGWRELTGAVRFLAHYDLPSEQAAALAVGPAPHLGDSEQRRELASLLAGLDRQNVPELERIFAFAAGDGFGPLPASVRTAWEAYELLENCNVPPDGVSRSVRFVQEVAYVVGPELGDALRQWLSRDVRASVDEGVEAMRLLDNVRRSTGRWREAAEGTAYVVVRLHPCEDSAEHVWLTCWTSTGGSWEPRQRDDRRLPLSDVPARVAALVDQEEARLRHHRGGVVLEFILPVDMVNTPVEEWPRAAPFGSAAQDAAFAAPFGMEYKVVIRSLERMDALHLHRVWNERWQVLTGGGAASVHRCEKGDGSQRQHLYAKLKQDPSIALMTLGSPPDDEAGRRELVLGLQVGLPVLLWAHEGALSDREHAVVHTLSDAGGWDALLDHVTRLHFSPGTRDDGREDAMRSRIAVLWDDPSRLPEVPESAG
;
A
#
# COMPACT_ATOMS: atom_id res chain seq x y z
N MET A 1 4.21 35.85 -59.25
CA MET A 1 5.37 35.01 -58.88
C MET A 1 6.31 35.82 -58.00
N SER A 2 6.27 35.60 -56.69
CA SER A 2 7.35 35.98 -55.78
C SER A 2 7.11 35.21 -54.47
N GLN A 3 7.88 34.15 -54.27
CA GLN A 3 7.89 33.37 -53.03
C GLN A 3 8.65 34.17 -51.97
N ARG A 4 8.07 34.28 -50.77
CA ARG A 4 8.80 34.55 -49.53
C ARG A 4 8.35 33.57 -48.44
N PRO A 5 9.27 33.23 -47.52
CA PRO A 5 9.36 31.91 -46.91
C PRO A 5 8.51 31.83 -45.65
N TRP A 6 7.82 30.71 -45.50
CA TRP A 6 7.13 30.34 -44.27
C TRP A 6 8.14 29.68 -43.33
N TRP A 7 8.79 30.46 -42.47
CA TRP A 7 8.97 30.15 -41.05
C TRP A 7 9.87 31.18 -40.35
N SER A 8 9.42 31.69 -39.22
CA SER A 8 10.26 32.25 -38.16
C SER A 8 9.76 31.61 -36.86
N PRO A 9 10.61 30.89 -36.10
CA PRO A 9 10.20 30.33 -34.82
C PRO A 9 10.29 31.39 -33.73
N GLY A 10 9.24 31.50 -32.94
CA GLY A 10 9.28 32.28 -31.70
C GLY A 10 7.99 32.16 -30.90
N ALA A 11 8.03 31.30 -29.86
CA ALA A 11 7.62 31.56 -28.48
C ALA A 11 6.85 30.37 -27.85
N GLY A 12 7.59 29.60 -27.03
CA GLY A 12 7.13 28.42 -26.28
C GLY A 12 7.92 27.20 -26.71
N ASP A 13 9.17 27.05 -26.25
CA ASP A 13 10.01 25.90 -26.62
C ASP A 13 9.38 24.61 -26.06
N PRO A 14 8.91 23.67 -26.90
CA PRO A 14 8.66 22.31 -26.44
C PRO A 14 10.00 21.76 -25.96
N VAL A 15 10.04 21.16 -24.76
CA VAL A 15 11.26 20.53 -24.20
C VAL A 15 12.01 19.85 -25.32
N SER A 16 13.24 20.30 -25.59
CA SER A 16 13.95 19.88 -26.79
C SER A 16 14.06 18.35 -26.77
N ARG A 17 13.96 17.70 -27.94
CA ARG A 17 14.05 16.24 -28.04
C ARG A 17 15.31 15.69 -27.33
N THR A 18 16.38 16.48 -27.29
CA THR A 18 17.62 16.24 -26.58
C THR A 18 17.44 16.24 -25.05
N GLU A 19 16.70 17.19 -24.49
CA GLU A 19 16.39 17.24 -23.05
C GLU A 19 15.47 16.09 -22.63
N ARG A 20 14.47 15.73 -23.43
CA ARG A 20 13.61 14.56 -23.17
C ARG A 20 14.39 13.25 -23.22
N ALA A 21 15.34 13.13 -24.16
CA ALA A 21 16.24 11.99 -24.21
C ALA A 21 17.11 11.90 -22.95
N ALA A 22 17.63 13.03 -22.46
CA ALA A 22 18.42 13.07 -21.22
C ALA A 22 17.57 12.65 -20.00
N GLN A 23 16.35 13.17 -19.88
CA GLN A 23 15.42 12.80 -18.80
C GLN A 23 15.05 11.30 -18.84
N LEU A 24 14.81 10.76 -20.03
CA LEU A 24 14.53 9.33 -20.20
C LEU A 24 15.74 8.48 -19.81
N VAL A 25 16.96 8.88 -20.19
CA VAL A 25 18.20 8.21 -19.74
C VAL A 25 18.31 8.24 -18.22
N ASP A 26 18.06 9.39 -17.58
CA ASP A 26 18.15 9.52 -16.12
C ASP A 26 17.06 8.71 -15.38
N ALA A 27 15.87 8.55 -15.97
CA ALA A 27 14.84 7.66 -15.45
C ALA A 27 15.25 6.18 -15.57
N LEU A 28 15.74 5.76 -16.75
CA LEU A 28 16.23 4.41 -16.99
C LEU A 28 17.44 4.05 -16.11
N MET A 29 18.27 5.03 -15.75
CA MET A 29 19.39 4.83 -14.81
C MET A 29 18.93 4.32 -13.43
N LYS A 30 17.69 4.63 -13.02
CA LYS A 30 17.12 4.23 -11.73
C LYS A 30 16.47 2.84 -11.76
N VAL A 31 16.33 2.21 -12.93
CA VAL A 31 15.76 0.87 -13.06
C VAL A 31 16.83 -0.18 -12.71
N PRO A 32 16.64 -0.99 -11.65
CA PRO A 32 17.64 -1.96 -11.19
C PRO A 32 17.91 -3.09 -12.19
N VAL A 33 16.88 -3.57 -12.90
CA VAL A 33 17.05 -4.67 -13.87
C VAL A 33 18.05 -4.32 -14.98
N LEU A 34 18.27 -3.03 -15.24
CA LEU A 34 19.20 -2.53 -16.27
C LEU A 34 20.66 -2.46 -15.79
N ASP A 35 21.00 -2.90 -14.58
CA ASP A 35 22.37 -2.85 -14.06
C ASP A 35 23.31 -3.83 -14.78
N THR A 36 22.80 -4.97 -15.24
CA THR A 36 23.62 -5.97 -15.95
C THR A 36 23.60 -5.76 -17.46
N LEU A 37 24.72 -6.01 -18.13
CA LEU A 37 24.81 -5.97 -19.60
C LEU A 37 23.85 -6.98 -20.25
N ARG A 38 23.72 -8.18 -19.65
CA ARG A 38 22.83 -9.23 -20.14
C ARG A 38 21.37 -8.79 -20.17
N SER A 39 20.89 -8.15 -19.11
CA SER A 39 19.51 -7.64 -19.07
C SER A 39 19.30 -6.49 -20.06
N ARG A 40 20.28 -5.59 -20.22
CA ARG A 40 20.20 -4.53 -21.25
C ARG A 40 20.10 -5.10 -22.66
N ARG A 41 20.86 -6.15 -22.98
CA ARG A 41 20.76 -6.89 -24.27
C ARG A 41 19.36 -7.47 -24.47
N LEU A 42 18.82 -8.16 -23.47
CA LEU A 42 17.48 -8.75 -23.54
C LEU A 42 16.39 -7.68 -23.72
N CYS A 43 16.53 -6.52 -23.09
CA CYS A 43 15.65 -5.36 -23.33
C CYS A 43 15.69 -4.93 -24.80
N VAL A 44 16.89 -4.80 -25.38
CA VAL A 44 17.08 -4.40 -26.78
C VAL A 44 16.44 -5.44 -27.71
N GLU A 45 16.73 -6.72 -27.51
CA GLU A 45 16.16 -7.81 -28.32
C GLU A 45 14.62 -7.80 -28.28
N THR A 46 14.04 -7.74 -27.07
CA THR A 46 12.59 -7.69 -26.87
C THR A 46 11.96 -6.44 -27.52
N ALA A 47 12.61 -5.28 -27.41
CA ALA A 47 12.13 -4.05 -28.01
C ALA A 47 12.21 -4.10 -29.56
N LEU A 48 13.25 -4.72 -30.13
CA LEU A 48 13.39 -4.91 -31.57
C LEU A 48 12.35 -5.88 -32.13
N GLU A 49 12.07 -6.97 -31.40
CA GLU A 49 11.00 -7.91 -31.75
C GLU A 49 9.64 -7.22 -31.81
N ARG A 50 9.31 -6.40 -30.80
CA ARG A 50 8.04 -5.65 -30.76
C ARG A 50 7.94 -4.57 -31.84
N LEU A 51 9.05 -3.90 -32.13
CA LEU A 51 9.12 -2.87 -33.16
C LEU A 51 9.02 -3.47 -34.59
N GLY A 52 9.35 -4.75 -34.75
CA GLY A 52 9.38 -5.42 -36.06
C GLY A 52 10.46 -4.87 -37.00
N GLN A 53 11.48 -4.21 -36.46
CA GLN A 53 12.57 -3.59 -37.23
C GLN A 53 13.94 -4.08 -36.77
N ARG A 54 14.92 -4.05 -37.68
CA ARG A 54 16.32 -4.31 -37.36
C ARG A 54 17.05 -3.00 -37.18
N LEU A 55 17.40 -2.67 -35.92
CA LEU A 55 18.27 -1.54 -35.59
C LEU A 55 19.60 -2.07 -35.05
N SER A 56 20.69 -1.34 -35.29
CA SER A 56 22.00 -1.65 -34.72
C SER A 56 22.21 -0.77 -33.48
N VAL A 57 22.18 -1.37 -32.30
CA VAL A 57 22.49 -0.69 -31.02
C VAL A 57 23.90 -1.09 -30.61
N ALA A 58 24.82 -0.14 -30.48
CA ALA A 58 26.17 -0.44 -30.00
C ALA A 58 26.14 -0.76 -28.50
N GLU A 59 26.83 -1.82 -28.11
CA GLU A 59 26.86 -2.28 -26.73
C GLU A 59 28.00 -1.65 -25.94
N PHE A 60 27.72 -1.30 -24.69
CA PHE A 60 28.71 -0.80 -23.75
C PHE A 60 28.58 -1.53 -22.39
N ASP A 61 29.73 -1.85 -21.78
CA ASP A 61 29.79 -2.49 -20.45
C ASP A 61 29.24 -1.56 -19.36
N GLU A 62 29.55 -0.27 -19.46
CA GLU A 62 29.05 0.76 -18.55
C GLU A 62 27.56 1.05 -18.82
N LYS A 63 26.76 1.11 -17.74
CA LYS A 63 25.30 1.29 -17.80
C LYS A 63 24.90 2.57 -18.55
N LYS A 64 25.46 3.72 -18.14
CA LYS A 64 25.05 5.03 -18.68
C LYS A 64 25.34 5.19 -20.18
N PRO A 65 26.55 4.89 -20.70
CA PRO A 65 26.81 4.94 -22.14
C PRO A 65 25.89 4.01 -22.95
N HIS A 66 25.60 2.81 -22.45
CA HIS A 66 24.70 1.88 -23.13
C HIS A 66 23.27 2.42 -23.20
N LEU A 67 22.74 2.95 -22.08
CA LEU A 67 21.41 3.55 -22.05
C LEU A 67 21.29 4.78 -22.97
N VAL A 68 22.35 5.61 -23.05
CA VAL A 68 22.39 6.74 -23.99
C VAL A 68 22.27 6.26 -25.42
N GLU A 69 23.01 5.22 -25.80
CA GLU A 69 22.95 4.67 -27.16
C GLU A 69 21.58 4.02 -27.45
N MET A 70 21.02 3.27 -26.49
CA MET A 70 19.66 2.70 -26.60
C MET A 70 18.62 3.79 -26.85
N VAL A 71 18.57 4.83 -26.01
CA VAL A 71 17.62 5.94 -26.13
C VAL A 71 17.82 6.71 -27.44
N LYS A 72 19.06 6.90 -27.88
CA LYS A 72 19.37 7.57 -29.15
C LYS A 72 18.89 6.75 -30.36
N VAL A 73 19.20 5.45 -30.41
CA VAL A 73 18.86 4.57 -31.55
C VAL A 73 17.36 4.35 -31.66
N PHE A 74 16.71 3.96 -30.56
CA PHE A 74 15.24 3.81 -30.52
C PHE A 74 14.52 5.15 -30.68
N GLY A 75 15.14 6.24 -30.23
CA GLY A 75 14.61 7.58 -30.49
C GLY A 75 14.61 7.95 -31.96
N GLY A 76 15.41 7.30 -32.81
CA GLY A 76 15.50 7.59 -34.25
C GLY A 76 14.33 7.09 -35.10
N VAL A 77 13.43 6.29 -34.53
CA VAL A 77 12.33 5.63 -35.25
C VAL A 77 10.97 5.90 -34.58
N PRO A 78 9.85 5.90 -35.35
CA PRO A 78 8.52 5.99 -34.77
C PRO A 78 8.29 4.90 -33.72
N GLU A 79 7.72 5.25 -32.58
CA GLU A 79 7.39 4.34 -31.47
C GLU A 79 8.57 3.66 -30.77
N GLY A 80 9.81 3.94 -31.18
CA GLY A 80 10.96 3.25 -30.61
C GLY A 80 11.15 3.49 -29.11
N TRP A 81 10.89 4.70 -28.58
CA TRP A 81 10.91 4.93 -27.13
C TRP A 81 9.81 4.17 -26.39
N ARG A 82 8.62 4.04 -26.98
CA ARG A 82 7.51 3.29 -26.39
C ARG A 82 7.82 1.81 -26.32
N GLU A 83 8.34 1.23 -27.40
CA GLU A 83 8.70 -0.19 -27.44
C GLU A 83 9.89 -0.51 -26.54
N LEU A 84 10.89 0.38 -26.51
CA LEU A 84 12.02 0.28 -25.58
C LEU A 84 11.54 0.27 -24.12
N THR A 85 10.76 1.27 -23.72
CA THR A 85 10.28 1.35 -22.34
C THR A 85 9.25 0.29 -22.00
N GLY A 86 8.48 -0.18 -22.97
CA GLY A 86 7.60 -1.34 -22.83
C GLY A 86 8.37 -2.64 -22.57
N ALA A 87 9.54 -2.83 -23.21
CA ALA A 87 10.41 -3.97 -22.93
C ALA A 87 11.07 -3.87 -21.55
N VAL A 88 11.50 -2.65 -21.18
CA VAL A 88 12.05 -2.38 -19.84
C VAL A 88 11.01 -2.65 -18.75
N ARG A 89 9.76 -2.16 -18.90
CA ARG A 89 8.66 -2.44 -17.96
C ARG A 89 8.41 -3.93 -17.79
N PHE A 90 8.36 -4.66 -18.90
CA PHE A 90 8.15 -6.11 -18.87
C PHE A 90 9.25 -6.83 -18.08
N LEU A 91 10.52 -6.47 -18.31
CA LEU A 91 11.66 -7.08 -17.62
C LEU A 91 11.84 -6.59 -16.18
N ALA A 92 11.43 -5.37 -15.87
CA ALA A 92 11.47 -4.80 -14.53
C ALA A 92 10.22 -5.14 -13.70
N HIS A 93 9.34 -6.02 -14.21
CA HIS A 93 8.06 -6.35 -13.59
C HIS A 93 7.25 -5.10 -13.19
N TYR A 94 7.29 -4.07 -14.04
CA TYR A 94 6.54 -2.82 -13.87
C TYR A 94 6.91 -2.03 -12.61
N ASP A 95 8.18 -2.08 -12.18
CA ASP A 95 8.68 -1.26 -11.07
C ASP A 95 8.49 0.26 -11.28
N LEU A 96 8.51 1.03 -10.20
CA LEU A 96 8.27 2.48 -10.25
C LEU A 96 9.24 3.23 -11.21
N PRO A 97 10.56 2.96 -11.22
CA PRO A 97 11.47 3.57 -12.18
C PRO A 97 11.15 3.25 -13.65
N SER A 98 10.70 2.03 -13.96
CA SER A 98 10.35 1.64 -15.33
C SER A 98 9.03 2.26 -15.79
N GLU A 99 8.05 2.40 -14.88
CA GLU A 99 6.82 3.15 -15.13
C GLU A 99 7.11 4.64 -15.37
N GLN A 100 8.01 5.24 -14.59
CA GLN A 100 8.47 6.62 -14.81
C GLN A 100 9.19 6.79 -16.15
N ALA A 101 10.05 5.83 -16.53
CA ALA A 101 10.71 5.86 -17.83
C ALA A 101 9.70 5.74 -18.98
N ALA A 102 8.71 4.86 -18.87
CA ALA A 102 7.66 4.72 -19.89
C ALA A 102 6.76 5.95 -20.00
N ALA A 103 6.47 6.61 -18.86
CA ALA A 103 5.76 7.88 -18.83
C ALA A 103 6.48 8.99 -19.60
N LEU A 104 7.82 8.94 -19.69
CA LEU A 104 8.61 9.91 -20.47
C LEU A 104 8.66 9.55 -21.97
N ALA A 105 8.49 8.27 -22.30
CA ALA A 105 8.50 7.74 -23.66
C ALA A 105 7.18 7.96 -24.41
N VAL A 106 6.05 7.84 -23.71
CA VAL A 106 4.76 8.33 -24.17
C VAL A 106 4.81 9.84 -23.97
N GLY A 107 4.72 10.66 -25.01
CA GLY A 107 4.70 12.12 -24.84
C GLY A 107 3.64 12.56 -23.83
N PRO A 108 3.77 13.76 -23.23
CA PRO A 108 2.66 14.32 -22.48
C PRO A 108 1.40 14.23 -23.35
N ALA A 109 0.26 13.91 -22.72
CA ALA A 109 -1.02 14.02 -23.41
C ALA A 109 -1.09 15.41 -24.07
N PRO A 110 -1.67 15.52 -25.29
CA PRO A 110 -1.86 16.83 -25.89
C PRO A 110 -2.55 17.75 -24.87
N HIS A 111 -2.03 18.98 -24.78
CA HIS A 111 -2.52 20.00 -23.86
C HIS A 111 -4.04 20.02 -23.83
N LEU A 112 -4.62 19.99 -22.62
CA LEU A 112 -6.04 20.22 -22.47
C LEU A 112 -6.28 21.72 -22.67
N GLY A 113 -6.85 22.02 -23.83
CA GLY A 113 -7.30 23.34 -24.24
C GLY A 113 -6.32 24.12 -25.12
N ASP A 114 -6.90 24.95 -25.98
CA ASP A 114 -6.14 25.95 -26.71
C ASP A 114 -5.61 27.06 -25.77
N SER A 115 -4.76 27.95 -26.28
CA SER A 115 -4.19 29.04 -25.48
C SER A 115 -5.24 30.01 -24.92
N GLU A 116 -6.49 29.97 -25.37
CA GLU A 116 -7.59 30.78 -24.85
C GLU A 116 -8.25 30.10 -23.65
N GLN A 117 -8.58 28.82 -23.75
CA GLN A 117 -9.13 28.02 -22.66
C GLN A 117 -8.19 27.95 -21.45
N ARG A 118 -6.87 27.85 -21.70
CA ARG A 118 -5.84 27.89 -20.66
C ARG A 118 -5.81 29.24 -19.92
N ARG A 119 -5.94 30.35 -20.64
CA ARG A 119 -6.00 31.71 -20.04
C ARG A 119 -7.29 31.91 -19.24
N GLU A 120 -8.40 31.39 -19.73
CA GLU A 120 -9.67 31.41 -19.00
C GLU A 120 -9.54 30.65 -17.68
N LEU A 121 -9.00 29.43 -17.68
CA LEU A 121 -8.76 28.66 -16.46
C LEU A 121 -7.79 29.36 -15.51
N ALA A 122 -6.69 29.92 -16.02
CA ALA A 122 -5.75 30.69 -15.21
C ALA A 122 -6.43 31.84 -14.47
N SER A 123 -7.36 32.53 -15.13
CA SER A 123 -8.16 33.58 -14.51
C SER A 123 -9.15 33.05 -13.47
N LEU A 124 -9.71 31.85 -13.67
CA LEU A 124 -10.63 31.23 -12.70
C LEU A 124 -9.89 30.68 -11.47
N LEU A 125 -8.67 30.19 -11.63
CA LEU A 125 -7.84 29.71 -10.52
C LEU A 125 -7.02 30.83 -9.84
N ALA A 126 -7.08 32.05 -10.38
CA ALA A 126 -6.35 33.19 -9.84
C ALA A 126 -6.80 33.51 -8.40
N GLY A 127 -5.84 33.71 -7.50
CA GLY A 127 -6.10 34.01 -6.09
C GLY A 127 -6.46 32.79 -5.23
N LEU A 128 -6.57 31.60 -5.83
CA LEU A 128 -6.72 30.34 -5.09
C LEU A 128 -5.34 29.82 -4.68
N ASP A 129 -5.06 29.86 -3.39
CA ASP A 129 -3.81 29.41 -2.79
C ASP A 129 -4.09 28.63 -1.49
N ARG A 130 -3.03 28.26 -0.76
CA ARG A 130 -3.15 27.51 0.50
C ARG A 130 -3.86 28.28 1.62
N GLN A 131 -4.00 29.61 1.51
CA GLN A 131 -4.70 30.42 2.51
C GLN A 131 -6.20 30.47 2.22
N ASN A 132 -6.56 30.70 0.96
CA ASN A 132 -7.96 30.84 0.53
C ASN A 132 -8.63 29.48 0.25
N VAL A 133 -7.84 28.44 0.01
CA VAL A 133 -8.30 27.04 -0.14
C VAL A 133 -7.43 26.17 0.78
N PRO A 134 -7.74 26.07 2.08
CA PRO A 134 -6.97 25.27 3.04
C PRO A 134 -6.84 23.79 2.64
N GLU A 135 -7.80 23.26 1.89
CA GLU A 135 -7.81 21.88 1.42
C GLU A 135 -7.01 21.63 0.14
N LEU A 136 -6.34 22.65 -0.41
CA LEU A 136 -5.62 22.57 -1.69
C LEU A 136 -4.62 21.40 -1.75
N GLU A 137 -3.91 21.13 -0.64
CA GLU A 137 -2.98 19.99 -0.57
C GLU A 137 -3.69 18.64 -0.62
N ARG A 138 -4.84 18.50 0.05
CA ARG A 138 -5.66 17.27 0.04
C ARG A 138 -6.28 17.05 -1.34
N ILE A 139 -6.78 18.11 -1.96
CA ILE A 139 -7.34 18.08 -3.32
C ILE A 139 -6.27 17.67 -4.33
N PHE A 140 -5.08 18.25 -4.23
CA PHE A 140 -3.95 17.86 -5.09
C PHE A 140 -3.60 16.39 -4.90
N ALA A 141 -3.41 15.93 -3.65
CA ALA A 141 -3.04 14.53 -3.38
C ALA A 141 -4.09 13.55 -3.93
N PHE A 142 -5.37 13.85 -3.74
CA PHE A 142 -6.47 13.04 -4.27
C PHE A 142 -6.47 12.98 -5.81
N ALA A 143 -6.30 14.13 -6.48
CA ALA A 143 -6.28 14.18 -7.95
C ALA A 143 -4.99 13.54 -8.54
N ALA A 144 -3.85 13.75 -7.87
CA ALA A 144 -2.57 13.16 -8.22
C ALA A 144 -2.56 11.64 -8.02
N GLY A 145 -3.37 11.12 -7.10
CA GLY A 145 -3.43 9.71 -6.73
C GLY A 145 -2.21 9.27 -5.91
N ASP A 146 -2.31 8.07 -5.33
CA ASP A 146 -1.41 7.59 -4.29
C ASP A 146 0.06 7.44 -4.75
N GLY A 147 0.31 7.30 -6.05
CA GLY A 147 1.65 7.25 -6.64
C GLY A 147 2.43 8.58 -6.63
N PHE A 148 1.77 9.71 -6.33
CA PHE A 148 2.39 11.03 -6.29
C PHE A 148 2.62 11.48 -4.84
N GLY A 149 3.78 12.11 -4.60
CA GLY A 149 4.09 12.71 -3.30
C GLY A 149 3.18 13.90 -2.94
N PRO A 150 3.29 14.44 -1.73
CA PRO A 150 2.51 15.60 -1.32
C PRO A 150 2.79 16.80 -2.23
N LEU A 151 1.86 17.77 -2.27
CA LEU A 151 2.03 19.00 -3.03
C LEU A 151 3.38 19.67 -2.67
N PRO A 152 4.31 19.86 -3.63
CA PRO A 152 5.62 20.41 -3.35
C PRO A 152 5.53 21.77 -2.64
N ALA A 153 6.39 22.03 -1.65
CA ALA A 153 6.39 23.30 -0.92
C ALA A 153 6.66 24.53 -1.81
N SER A 154 7.27 24.33 -2.98
CA SER A 154 7.47 25.35 -4.01
C SER A 154 6.19 25.73 -4.74
N VAL A 155 5.17 24.86 -4.74
CA VAL A 155 3.87 25.12 -5.37
C VAL A 155 2.94 25.79 -4.36
N ARG A 156 2.56 27.03 -4.68
CA ARG A 156 1.82 27.95 -3.79
C ARG A 156 0.38 28.17 -4.24
N THR A 157 0.09 28.06 -5.53
CA THR A 157 -1.22 28.39 -6.09
C THR A 157 -1.90 27.17 -6.72
N ALA A 158 -3.24 27.24 -6.86
CA ALA A 158 -4.00 26.20 -7.55
C ALA A 158 -3.64 26.11 -9.04
N TRP A 159 -3.24 27.22 -9.67
CA TRP A 159 -2.75 27.23 -11.04
C TRP A 159 -1.47 26.41 -11.21
N GLU A 160 -0.46 26.66 -10.37
CA GLU A 160 0.80 25.89 -10.40
C GLU A 160 0.56 24.39 -10.10
N ALA A 161 -0.37 24.07 -9.21
CA ALA A 161 -0.77 22.70 -8.92
C ALA A 161 -1.45 22.02 -10.12
N TYR A 162 -2.32 22.76 -10.84
CA TYR A 162 -2.93 22.31 -12.07
C TYR A 162 -1.88 22.04 -13.16
N GLU A 163 -0.94 22.96 -13.39
CA GLU A 163 0.12 22.80 -14.40
C GLU A 163 0.99 21.56 -14.11
N LEU A 164 1.22 21.25 -12.84
CA LEU A 164 1.93 20.04 -12.46
C LEU A 164 1.14 18.77 -12.85
N LEU A 165 -0.17 18.75 -12.59
CA LEU A 165 -1.03 17.60 -12.88
C LEU A 165 -1.36 17.43 -14.35
N GLU A 166 -1.34 18.51 -15.13
CA GLU A 166 -1.53 18.47 -16.57
C GLU A 166 -0.40 17.71 -17.28
N ASN A 167 0.81 17.76 -16.71
CA ASN A 167 1.98 17.02 -17.21
C ASN A 167 2.01 15.56 -16.75
N CYS A 168 0.97 15.08 -16.06
CA CYS A 168 0.90 13.72 -15.54
C CYS A 168 0.09 12.80 -16.45
N ASN A 169 0.42 11.51 -16.45
CA ASN A 169 -0.31 10.48 -17.20
C ASN A 169 -1.78 10.38 -16.76
N VAL A 170 -2.65 10.03 -17.72
CA VAL A 170 -4.05 9.71 -17.49
C VAL A 170 -4.16 8.32 -16.81
N PRO A 171 -4.86 8.20 -15.67
CA PRO A 171 -5.16 6.92 -15.01
C PRO A 171 -5.96 5.94 -15.90
N PRO A 172 -6.01 4.64 -15.55
CA PRO A 172 -6.73 3.60 -16.33
C PRO A 172 -8.23 3.84 -16.52
N ASP A 173 -8.86 4.63 -15.66
CA ASP A 173 -10.28 5.03 -15.80
C ASP A 173 -10.53 6.12 -16.85
N GLY A 174 -9.47 6.65 -17.48
CA GLY A 174 -9.54 7.60 -18.59
C GLY A 174 -9.75 9.05 -18.17
N VAL A 175 -9.88 9.37 -16.87
CA VAL A 175 -10.08 10.75 -16.40
C VAL A 175 -8.73 11.38 -16.05
N SER A 176 -8.30 12.42 -16.77
CA SER A 176 -7.04 13.11 -16.46
C SER A 176 -7.01 13.68 -15.04
N ARG A 177 -5.80 13.75 -14.48
CA ARG A 177 -5.59 14.22 -13.10
C ARG A 177 -5.91 15.71 -12.95
N SER A 178 -5.60 16.50 -13.97
CA SER A 178 -5.96 17.92 -14.05
C SER A 178 -7.48 18.13 -14.09
N VAL A 179 -8.23 17.29 -14.79
CA VAL A 179 -9.71 17.33 -14.81
C VAL A 179 -10.30 17.04 -13.44
N ARG A 180 -9.78 16.02 -12.74
CA ARG A 180 -10.19 15.72 -11.35
C ARG A 180 -9.90 16.89 -10.43
N PHE A 181 -8.70 17.44 -10.52
CA PHE A 181 -8.28 18.55 -9.68
C PHE A 181 -9.21 19.75 -9.84
N VAL A 182 -9.50 20.18 -11.07
CA VAL A 182 -10.40 21.32 -11.32
C VAL A 182 -11.80 21.06 -10.78
N GLN A 183 -12.33 19.84 -10.93
CA GLN A 183 -13.62 19.47 -10.36
C GLN A 183 -13.63 19.58 -8.83
N GLU A 184 -12.59 19.10 -8.16
CA GLU A 184 -12.50 19.13 -6.69
C GLU A 184 -12.29 20.55 -6.17
N VAL A 185 -11.52 21.38 -6.86
CA VAL A 185 -11.44 22.82 -6.57
C VAL A 185 -12.83 23.46 -6.70
N ALA A 186 -13.56 23.16 -7.78
CA ALA A 186 -14.91 23.66 -7.98
C ALA A 186 -15.91 23.24 -6.89
N TYR A 187 -15.65 22.12 -6.21
CA TYR A 187 -16.47 21.61 -5.11
C TYR A 187 -16.26 22.36 -3.78
N VAL A 188 -15.05 22.90 -3.55
CA VAL A 188 -14.73 23.59 -2.28
C VAL A 188 -14.87 25.10 -2.31
N VAL A 189 -14.77 25.71 -3.49
CA VAL A 189 -14.93 27.16 -3.65
C VAL A 189 -16.41 27.57 -3.62
N GLY A 190 -16.67 28.87 -3.47
CA GLY A 190 -18.03 29.42 -3.47
C GLY A 190 -18.82 29.12 -4.75
N PRO A 191 -20.17 29.14 -4.69
CA PRO A 191 -21.03 28.64 -5.76
C PRO A 191 -20.79 29.32 -7.12
N GLU A 192 -20.59 30.63 -7.14
CA GLU A 192 -20.34 31.40 -8.37
C GLU A 192 -19.08 30.93 -9.10
N LEU A 193 -17.96 30.81 -8.38
CA LEU A 193 -16.69 30.36 -8.95
C LEU A 193 -16.71 28.86 -9.28
N GLY A 194 -17.34 28.06 -8.43
CA GLY A 194 -17.49 26.62 -8.63
C GLY A 194 -18.30 26.31 -9.89
N ASP A 195 -19.37 27.05 -10.14
CA ASP A 195 -20.18 26.89 -11.36
C ASP A 195 -19.40 27.30 -12.62
N ALA A 196 -18.63 28.39 -12.54
CA ALA A 196 -17.76 28.81 -13.63
C ALA A 196 -16.70 27.73 -13.97
N LEU A 197 -16.04 27.16 -12.95
CA LEU A 197 -15.08 26.06 -13.14
C LEU A 197 -15.73 24.79 -13.71
N ARG A 198 -16.93 24.41 -13.24
CA ARG A 198 -17.70 23.27 -13.78
C ARG A 198 -18.12 23.47 -15.24
N GLN A 199 -18.51 24.69 -15.60
CA GLN A 199 -18.87 25.06 -16.98
C GLN A 199 -17.64 25.05 -17.90
N TRP A 200 -16.50 25.57 -17.42
CA TRP A 200 -15.23 25.48 -18.12
C TRP A 200 -14.84 24.01 -18.36
N LEU A 201 -14.85 23.19 -17.31
CA LEU A 201 -14.50 21.76 -17.38
C LEU A 201 -15.38 21.00 -18.37
N SER A 202 -16.68 21.28 -18.35
CA SER A 202 -17.64 20.64 -19.27
C SER A 202 -17.39 21.02 -20.73
N ARG A 203 -16.94 22.25 -21.01
CA ARG A 203 -16.55 22.68 -22.36
C ARG A 203 -15.23 22.03 -22.78
N ASP A 204 -14.24 22.02 -21.90
CA ASP A 204 -12.91 21.48 -22.16
C ASP A 204 -12.94 19.97 -22.46
N VAL A 205 -13.64 19.18 -21.63
CA VAL A 205 -13.78 17.72 -21.85
C VAL A 205 -14.52 17.41 -23.15
N ARG A 206 -15.55 18.20 -23.51
CA ARG A 206 -16.30 18.01 -24.76
C ARG A 206 -15.52 18.42 -26.01
N ALA A 207 -14.59 19.36 -25.88
CA ALA A 207 -13.71 19.77 -26.97
C ALA A 207 -12.56 18.77 -27.19
N SER A 208 -12.20 18.02 -26.14
CA SER A 208 -11.04 17.12 -26.12
C SER A 208 -11.34 15.67 -26.51
N VAL A 209 -12.61 15.32 -26.70
CA VAL A 209 -13.06 13.94 -26.99
C VAL A 209 -13.96 13.96 -28.22
N ASP A 210 -13.64 13.14 -29.21
CA ASP A 210 -14.34 13.10 -30.51
C ASP A 210 -15.81 12.61 -30.38
N GLU A 211 -16.11 11.80 -29.37
CA GLU A 211 -17.43 11.21 -29.14
C GLU A 211 -18.15 11.80 -27.92
N GLY A 212 -19.36 12.34 -28.14
CA GLY A 212 -20.17 12.96 -27.08
C GLY A 212 -20.58 12.00 -25.94
N VAL A 213 -20.65 10.69 -26.21
CA VAL A 213 -20.96 9.67 -25.19
C VAL A 213 -19.80 9.48 -24.22
N GLU A 214 -18.57 9.52 -24.72
CA GLU A 214 -17.36 9.37 -23.89
C GLU A 214 -17.13 10.61 -23.03
N ALA A 215 -17.32 11.81 -23.58
CA ALA A 215 -17.30 13.05 -22.81
C ALA A 215 -18.33 13.04 -21.66
N MET A 216 -19.54 12.50 -21.90
CA MET A 216 -20.57 12.36 -20.87
C MET A 216 -20.16 11.36 -19.79
N ARG A 217 -19.58 10.21 -20.18
CA ARG A 217 -19.07 9.19 -19.24
C ARG A 217 -17.97 9.75 -18.34
N LEU A 218 -17.03 10.51 -18.90
CA LEU A 218 -15.95 11.15 -18.14
C LEU A 218 -16.50 12.16 -17.12
N LEU A 219 -17.41 13.04 -17.54
CA LEU A 219 -18.03 14.02 -16.64
C LEU A 219 -18.86 13.34 -15.54
N ASP A 220 -19.58 12.26 -15.84
CA ASP A 220 -20.34 11.50 -14.85
C ASP A 220 -19.44 10.73 -13.88
N ASN A 221 -18.31 10.21 -14.34
CA ASN A 221 -17.31 9.57 -13.47
C ASN A 221 -16.71 10.58 -12.49
N VAL A 222 -16.30 11.74 -13.00
CA VAL A 222 -15.74 12.85 -12.22
C VAL A 222 -16.74 13.35 -11.17
N ARG A 223 -18.02 13.50 -11.53
CA ARG A 223 -19.08 13.90 -10.59
C ARG A 223 -19.31 12.86 -9.49
N ARG A 224 -19.31 11.57 -9.83
CA ARG A 224 -19.50 10.47 -8.86
C ARG A 224 -18.35 10.34 -7.86
N SER A 225 -17.16 10.79 -8.20
CA SER A 225 -16.00 10.80 -7.31
C SER A 225 -15.81 12.11 -6.54
N THR A 226 -16.53 13.18 -6.90
CA THR A 226 -16.34 14.53 -6.33
C THR A 226 -16.57 14.53 -4.83
N GLY A 227 -15.65 15.13 -4.06
CA GLY A 227 -15.78 15.29 -2.60
C GLY A 227 -15.51 14.02 -1.79
N ARG A 228 -15.21 12.88 -2.42
CA ARG A 228 -14.90 11.63 -1.70
C ARG A 228 -13.69 11.73 -0.78
N TRP A 229 -12.75 12.64 -1.05
CA TRP A 229 -11.61 12.91 -0.16
C TRP A 229 -12.00 13.56 1.18
N ARG A 230 -13.22 14.13 1.28
CA ARG A 230 -13.80 14.58 2.55
C ARG A 230 -14.50 13.44 3.30
N GLU A 231 -15.10 12.51 2.57
CA GLU A 231 -15.77 11.32 3.12
C GLU A 231 -14.82 10.17 3.42
N ALA A 232 -13.59 10.20 2.88
CA ALA A 232 -12.51 9.34 3.29
C ALA A 232 -12.20 9.64 4.76
N ALA A 233 -12.96 9.01 5.67
CA ALA A 233 -12.53 8.69 7.00
C ALA A 233 -11.10 8.22 6.83
N GLU A 234 -10.16 8.89 7.49
CA GLU A 234 -8.75 8.55 7.37
C GLU A 234 -8.62 7.10 7.83
N GLY A 235 -8.60 6.18 6.86
CA GLY A 235 -8.73 4.76 7.09
C GLY A 235 -7.55 4.27 7.90
N THR A 236 -7.73 3.18 8.64
CA THR A 236 -6.67 2.58 9.45
C THR A 236 -5.36 2.47 8.65
N ALA A 237 -4.28 2.98 9.24
CA ALA A 237 -2.94 2.77 8.71
C ALA A 237 -2.40 1.41 9.18
N TYR A 238 -1.69 0.72 8.32
CA TYR A 238 -1.10 -0.57 8.61
C TYR A 238 0.41 -0.50 8.49
N VAL A 239 1.11 -1.02 9.49
CA VAL A 239 2.53 -1.35 9.42
C VAL A 239 2.66 -2.86 9.48
N VAL A 240 3.11 -3.45 8.38
CA VAL A 240 3.17 -4.90 8.20
C VAL A 240 4.63 -5.32 8.26
N VAL A 241 4.98 -6.17 9.21
CA VAL A 241 6.34 -6.69 9.39
C VAL A 241 6.32 -8.18 9.14
N ARG A 242 7.00 -8.64 8.10
CA ARG A 242 7.24 -10.07 7.86
C ARG A 242 8.60 -10.46 8.41
N LEU A 243 8.61 -11.54 9.17
CA LEU A 243 9.83 -12.23 9.60
C LEU A 243 9.90 -13.57 8.89
N HIS A 244 10.96 -13.79 8.13
CA HIS A 244 11.20 -15.04 7.42
C HIS A 244 12.54 -15.65 7.86
N PRO A 245 12.57 -16.90 8.36
CA PRO A 245 13.79 -17.55 8.79
C PRO A 245 14.85 -17.59 7.68
N CYS A 246 16.13 -17.48 8.04
CA CYS A 246 17.22 -17.70 7.10
C CYS A 246 17.55 -19.20 7.02
N GLU A 247 17.58 -19.78 5.81
CA GLU A 247 17.95 -21.20 5.63
C GLU A 247 19.37 -21.53 6.11
N ASP A 248 20.26 -20.55 6.07
CA ASP A 248 21.67 -20.67 6.40
C ASP A 248 22.01 -20.30 7.86
N SER A 249 21.04 -19.83 8.66
CA SER A 249 21.30 -19.37 10.04
C SER A 249 20.04 -19.30 10.90
N ALA A 250 20.04 -20.01 12.04
CA ALA A 250 18.98 -19.90 13.06
C ALA A 250 18.99 -18.57 13.84
N GLU A 251 20.14 -17.89 13.90
CA GLU A 251 20.30 -16.63 14.65
C GLU A 251 19.92 -15.38 13.82
N HIS A 252 19.57 -15.56 12.55
CA HIS A 252 19.28 -14.46 11.62
C HIS A 252 17.90 -14.65 10.98
N VAL A 253 17.29 -13.52 10.65
CA VAL A 253 15.98 -13.48 10.01
C VAL A 253 15.98 -12.41 8.92
N TRP A 254 15.20 -12.65 7.87
CA TRP A 254 14.81 -11.62 6.92
C TRP A 254 13.63 -10.85 7.49
N LEU A 255 13.79 -9.54 7.64
CA LEU A 255 12.73 -8.61 7.96
C LEU A 255 12.38 -7.83 6.71
N THR A 256 11.13 -7.97 6.28
CA THR A 256 10.53 -7.11 5.25
C THR A 256 9.40 -6.31 5.89
N CYS A 257 9.35 -5.01 5.64
CA CYS A 257 8.33 -4.12 6.20
C CYS A 257 7.56 -3.43 5.08
N TRP A 258 6.24 -3.37 5.17
CA TRP A 258 5.37 -2.59 4.30
C TRP A 258 4.48 -1.65 5.11
N THR A 259 3.99 -0.60 4.46
CA THR A 259 2.94 0.25 5.02
C THR A 259 1.82 0.51 4.04
N SER A 260 0.59 0.51 4.53
CA SER A 260 -0.61 0.87 3.75
C SER A 260 -1.38 1.95 4.50
N THR A 261 -1.87 2.96 3.78
CA THR A 261 -2.65 4.07 4.32
C THR A 261 -3.82 4.36 3.39
N GLY A 262 -5.04 4.48 3.90
CA GLY A 262 -6.22 4.83 3.10
C GLY A 262 -7.29 3.74 3.09
N GLY A 263 -8.25 3.88 2.17
CA GLY A 263 -9.41 2.97 2.06
C GLY A 263 -9.17 1.73 1.19
N SER A 264 -8.06 1.67 0.45
CA SER A 264 -7.63 0.51 -0.35
C SER A 264 -6.36 -0.11 0.24
N TRP A 265 -6.19 -1.42 0.05
CA TRP A 265 -4.96 -2.13 0.43
C TRP A 265 -3.89 -1.92 -0.65
N GLU A 266 -2.92 -1.05 -0.35
CA GLU A 266 -1.82 -0.68 -1.26
C GLU A 266 -0.49 -0.65 -0.48
N PRO A 267 0.03 -1.84 -0.09
CA PRO A 267 1.20 -1.93 0.77
C PRO A 267 2.46 -1.47 0.04
N ARG A 268 3.19 -0.51 0.63
CA ARG A 268 4.47 -0.01 0.13
C ARG A 268 5.61 -0.52 0.98
N GLN A 269 6.56 -1.21 0.35
CA GLN A 269 7.76 -1.69 1.04
C GLN A 269 8.58 -0.50 1.59
N ARG A 270 8.98 -0.61 2.86
CA ARG A 270 9.76 0.37 3.63
C ARG A 270 11.10 -0.17 4.04
N ASP A 271 11.18 -1.46 4.26
CA ASP A 271 12.42 -2.12 4.66
C ASP A 271 12.48 -3.52 4.09
N ASP A 272 13.70 -3.98 3.83
CA ASP A 272 14.00 -5.35 3.46
C ASP A 272 15.47 -5.63 3.74
N ARG A 273 15.73 -6.41 4.78
CA ARG A 273 17.10 -6.71 5.21
C ARG A 273 17.18 -7.97 6.05
N ARG A 274 18.36 -8.55 6.06
CA ARG A 274 18.77 -9.60 7.00
C ARG A 274 19.37 -8.97 8.26
N LEU A 275 18.99 -9.45 9.43
CA LEU A 275 19.53 -9.02 10.73
C LEU A 275 19.50 -10.15 11.77
N PRO A 276 20.29 -10.04 12.86
CA PRO A 276 20.19 -10.96 13.99
C PRO A 276 18.80 -10.92 14.62
N LEU A 277 18.30 -12.07 15.09
CA LEU A 277 16.98 -12.18 15.72
C LEU A 277 16.87 -11.27 16.96
N SER A 278 17.95 -11.10 17.72
CA SER A 278 18.03 -10.20 18.88
C SER A 278 17.79 -8.73 18.55
N ASP A 279 18.08 -8.31 17.31
CA ASP A 279 18.03 -6.91 16.90
C ASP A 279 16.67 -6.53 16.30
N VAL A 280 15.81 -7.53 16.05
CA VAL A 280 14.49 -7.36 15.44
C VAL A 280 13.59 -6.40 16.23
N PRO A 281 13.40 -6.56 17.56
CA PRO A 281 12.50 -5.67 18.30
C PRO A 281 12.93 -4.20 18.22
N ALA A 282 14.24 -3.93 18.35
CA ALA A 282 14.78 -2.58 18.25
C ALA A 282 14.62 -2.00 16.83
N ARG A 283 14.79 -2.83 15.79
CA ARG A 283 14.58 -2.40 14.41
C ARG A 283 13.12 -2.07 14.13
N VAL A 284 12.20 -2.90 14.61
CA VAL A 284 10.75 -2.68 14.46
C VAL A 284 10.32 -1.42 15.19
N ALA A 285 10.82 -1.17 16.41
CA ALA A 285 10.58 0.09 17.12
C ALA A 285 10.98 1.31 16.30
N ALA A 286 12.19 1.29 15.71
CA ALA A 286 12.65 2.37 14.86
C ALA A 286 11.82 2.55 13.58
N LEU A 287 11.27 1.47 13.01
CA LEU A 287 10.37 1.54 11.84
C LEU A 287 9.02 2.13 12.20
N VAL A 288 8.43 1.72 13.33
CA VAL A 288 7.18 2.29 13.85
C VAL A 288 7.33 3.79 14.08
N ASP A 289 8.42 4.24 14.70
CA ASP A 289 8.70 5.66 14.92
C ASP A 289 8.82 6.47 13.61
N GLN A 290 9.48 5.90 12.60
CA GLN A 290 9.60 6.53 11.27
C GLN A 290 8.23 6.70 10.63
N GLU A 291 7.36 5.70 10.76
CA GLU A 291 6.01 5.75 10.22
C GLU A 291 5.11 6.69 11.01
N GLU A 292 5.22 6.76 12.34
CA GLU A 292 4.56 7.79 13.16
C GLU A 292 4.92 9.21 12.70
N ALA A 293 6.21 9.48 12.47
CA ALA A 293 6.64 10.78 11.95
C ALA A 293 6.06 11.09 10.55
N ARG A 294 5.89 10.07 9.70
CA ARG A 294 5.22 10.19 8.39
C ARG A 294 3.72 10.42 8.54
N LEU A 295 3.09 9.75 9.51
CA LEU A 295 1.67 9.77 9.83
C LEU A 295 1.27 10.90 10.78
N ARG A 296 2.15 11.86 11.09
CA ARG A 296 1.87 12.98 12.02
C ARG A 296 0.59 13.79 11.79
N HIS A 297 0.02 13.74 10.59
CA HIS A 297 -1.24 14.40 10.22
C HIS A 297 -2.41 13.43 10.00
N HIS A 298 -2.15 12.13 10.10
CA HIS A 298 -3.14 11.07 10.04
C HIS A 298 -3.95 11.03 11.34
N ARG A 299 -5.26 10.82 11.21
CA ARG A 299 -6.26 10.79 12.28
C ARG A 299 -6.86 9.40 12.48
N GLY A 300 -6.60 8.48 11.56
CA GLY A 300 -6.94 7.06 11.72
C GLY A 300 -6.02 6.37 12.73
N GLY A 301 -6.47 5.22 13.25
CA GLY A 301 -5.64 4.37 14.10
C GLY A 301 -4.56 3.64 13.29
N VAL A 302 -3.50 3.19 13.98
CA VAL A 302 -2.44 2.36 13.40
C VAL A 302 -2.57 0.91 13.90
N VAL A 303 -2.52 -0.04 12.97
CA VAL A 303 -2.46 -1.48 13.24
C VAL A 303 -1.07 -2.00 12.87
N LEU A 304 -0.45 -2.75 13.77
CA LEU A 304 0.78 -3.48 13.52
C LEU A 304 0.43 -4.94 13.18
N GLU A 305 0.75 -5.37 11.96
CA GLU A 305 0.57 -6.76 11.51
C GLU A 305 1.92 -7.47 11.43
N PHE A 306 2.05 -8.59 12.12
CA PHE A 306 3.27 -9.41 12.09
C PHE A 306 3.01 -10.70 11.30
N ILE A 307 3.63 -10.83 10.12
CA ILE A 307 3.60 -12.08 9.36
C ILE A 307 4.73 -12.97 9.86
N LEU A 308 4.36 -14.05 10.54
CA LEU A 308 5.28 -14.97 11.21
C LEU A 308 5.11 -16.40 10.67
N PRO A 309 6.20 -17.18 10.56
CA PRO A 309 6.10 -18.62 10.39
C PRO A 309 5.51 -19.27 11.65
N VAL A 310 4.95 -20.47 11.49
CA VAL A 310 4.39 -21.30 12.57
C VAL A 310 5.38 -21.48 13.72
N ASP A 311 6.67 -21.65 13.42
CA ASP A 311 7.70 -21.85 14.44
C ASP A 311 8.05 -20.57 15.22
N MET A 312 7.60 -19.39 14.77
CA MET A 312 7.77 -18.11 15.46
C MET A 312 6.44 -17.49 15.90
N VAL A 313 5.31 -18.14 15.63
CA VAL A 313 3.97 -17.55 15.81
C VAL A 313 3.67 -17.20 17.27
N ASN A 314 4.28 -17.90 18.24
CA ASN A 314 4.12 -17.60 19.67
C ASN A 314 5.07 -16.50 20.18
N THR A 315 5.78 -15.79 19.29
CA THR A 315 6.61 -14.65 19.68
C THR A 315 5.71 -13.52 20.23
N PRO A 316 5.96 -13.00 21.44
CA PRO A 316 5.13 -11.96 22.06
C PRO A 316 5.44 -10.58 21.47
N VAL A 317 5.09 -10.39 20.20
CA VAL A 317 5.37 -9.17 19.42
C VAL A 317 4.66 -7.94 19.99
N GLU A 318 3.54 -8.13 20.67
CA GLU A 318 2.81 -7.08 21.38
C GLU A 318 3.54 -6.59 22.64
N GLU A 319 4.45 -7.39 23.20
CA GLU A 319 5.29 -7.01 24.33
C GLU A 319 6.55 -6.22 23.92
N TRP A 320 6.83 -6.12 22.62
CA TRP A 320 8.03 -5.43 22.15
C TRP A 320 7.98 -3.93 22.46
N PRO A 321 9.09 -3.34 22.93
CA PRO A 321 9.11 -1.96 23.39
C PRO A 321 9.10 -0.96 22.23
N ARG A 322 8.40 0.17 22.40
CA ARG A 322 8.60 1.39 21.59
C ARG A 322 9.96 2.03 21.87
N ALA A 323 10.44 2.86 20.94
CA ALA A 323 11.60 3.68 21.24
C ALA A 323 11.20 4.82 22.20
N ALA A 324 12.13 5.23 23.06
CA ALA A 324 11.88 6.27 24.05
C ALA A 324 11.67 7.64 23.36
N PRO A 325 10.51 8.31 23.54
CA PRO A 325 10.12 9.47 22.74
C PRO A 325 10.98 10.73 22.96
N PHE A 326 11.72 10.82 24.07
CA PHE A 326 12.53 12.01 24.42
C PHE A 326 14.05 11.75 24.49
N GLY A 327 14.53 10.64 23.92
CA GLY A 327 15.95 10.32 23.83
C GLY A 327 16.51 9.56 25.05
N SER A 328 17.76 9.09 24.90
CA SER A 328 18.39 8.04 25.72
C SER A 328 18.94 8.52 27.07
N ALA A 329 18.14 9.21 27.89
CA ALA A 329 18.48 9.27 29.31
C ALA A 329 18.29 7.87 29.90
N ALA A 330 19.32 7.30 30.55
CA ALA A 330 19.28 5.96 31.12
C ALA A 330 18.15 5.73 32.15
N GLN A 331 17.50 6.81 32.61
CA GLN A 331 16.35 6.79 33.52
C GLN A 331 15.00 6.69 32.77
N ASP A 332 14.91 7.17 31.52
CA ASP A 332 13.69 7.13 30.69
C ASP A 332 13.57 5.83 29.87
N ALA A 333 14.70 5.16 29.59
CA ALA A 333 14.73 3.84 28.95
C ALA A 333 14.08 2.74 29.82
N ALA A 334 13.89 2.99 31.12
CA ALA A 334 13.26 2.05 32.04
C ALA A 334 11.74 1.92 31.85
N PHE A 335 11.11 2.82 31.08
CA PHE A 335 9.66 2.79 30.82
C PHE A 335 9.34 2.97 29.33
N ALA A 336 9.86 2.07 28.49
CA ALA A 336 9.38 1.94 27.12
C ALA A 336 8.06 1.17 27.13
N ALA A 337 6.96 1.80 26.68
CA ALA A 337 5.67 1.13 26.58
C ALA A 337 5.74 0.01 25.51
N PRO A 338 5.18 -1.19 25.79
CA PRO A 338 5.00 -2.22 24.78
C PRO A 338 4.08 -1.78 23.64
N PHE A 339 4.26 -2.32 22.44
CA PHE A 339 3.41 -2.00 21.30
C PHE A 339 1.93 -2.23 21.57
N GLY A 340 1.56 -3.31 22.27
CA GLY A 340 0.16 -3.58 22.59
C GLY A 340 -0.51 -2.44 23.35
N MET A 341 0.25 -1.63 24.12
CA MET A 341 -0.32 -0.50 24.88
C MET A 341 -0.77 0.65 23.98
N GLU A 342 -0.10 0.84 22.84
CA GLU A 342 -0.31 1.99 21.96
C GLU A 342 -1.04 1.60 20.66
N TYR A 343 -0.91 0.35 20.25
CA TYR A 343 -1.32 -0.14 18.93
C TYR A 343 -2.17 -1.40 19.01
N LYS A 344 -3.03 -1.58 18.01
CA LYS A 344 -3.60 -2.90 17.72
C LYS A 344 -2.48 -3.77 17.12
N VAL A 345 -2.15 -4.87 17.78
CA VAL A 345 -1.12 -5.81 17.31
C VAL A 345 -1.78 -7.12 16.94
N VAL A 346 -1.54 -7.58 15.72
CA VAL A 346 -2.04 -8.86 15.22
C VAL A 346 -0.96 -9.66 14.51
N ILE A 347 -1.12 -10.97 14.53
CA ILE A 347 -0.25 -11.94 13.87
C ILE A 347 -0.95 -12.49 12.63
N ARG A 348 -0.17 -12.82 11.61
CA ARG A 348 -0.57 -13.42 10.35
C ARG A 348 0.30 -14.63 10.05
N SER A 349 -0.27 -15.68 9.46
CA SER A 349 0.50 -16.89 9.16
C SER A 349 1.21 -16.78 7.81
N LEU A 350 2.54 -16.86 7.83
CA LEU A 350 3.35 -16.93 6.62
C LEU A 350 2.98 -18.16 5.77
N GLU A 351 2.90 -19.34 6.39
CA GLU A 351 2.59 -20.60 5.69
C GLU A 351 1.22 -20.55 5.02
N ARG A 352 0.23 -19.90 5.64
CA ARG A 352 -1.10 -19.75 5.04
C ARG A 352 -1.07 -18.80 3.85
N MET A 353 -0.28 -17.73 3.93
CA MET A 353 -0.11 -16.81 2.80
C MET A 353 0.48 -17.54 1.59
N ASP A 354 1.48 -18.40 1.80
CA ASP A 354 2.14 -19.17 0.74
C ASP A 354 1.29 -20.36 0.23
N ALA A 355 0.42 -20.92 1.07
CA ALA A 355 -0.41 -22.08 0.74
C ALA A 355 -1.65 -21.71 -0.10
N LEU A 356 -1.45 -21.37 -1.38
CA LEU A 356 -2.52 -20.96 -2.32
C LEU A 356 -3.73 -21.91 -2.35
N HIS A 357 -3.51 -23.22 -2.18
CA HIS A 357 -4.59 -24.22 -2.16
C HIS A 357 -5.57 -24.07 -0.98
N LEU A 358 -5.18 -23.36 0.09
CA LEU A 358 -6.03 -23.06 1.25
C LEU A 358 -6.82 -21.75 1.08
N HIS A 359 -6.47 -20.91 0.11
CA HIS A 359 -7.05 -19.56 -0.03
C HIS A 359 -8.55 -19.60 -0.27
N ARG A 360 -9.08 -20.61 -0.98
CA ARG A 360 -10.52 -20.75 -1.21
C ARG A 360 -11.29 -20.88 0.10
N VAL A 361 -10.89 -21.82 0.95
CA VAL A 361 -11.56 -22.10 2.23
C VAL A 361 -11.35 -20.95 3.22
N TRP A 362 -10.18 -20.32 3.17
CA TRP A 362 -9.89 -19.11 3.95
C TRP A 362 -10.81 -17.94 3.57
N ASN A 363 -10.97 -17.65 2.26
CA ASN A 363 -11.90 -16.62 1.78
C ASN A 363 -13.35 -16.92 2.18
N GLU A 364 -13.79 -18.18 2.07
CA GLU A 364 -15.14 -18.58 2.49
C GLU A 364 -15.40 -18.27 3.98
N ARG A 365 -14.46 -18.62 4.85
CA ARG A 365 -14.56 -18.36 6.30
C ARG A 365 -14.42 -16.89 6.65
N TRP A 366 -13.57 -16.15 5.93
CA TRP A 366 -13.46 -14.70 6.08
C TRP A 366 -14.80 -14.01 5.79
N GLN A 367 -15.51 -14.43 4.73
CA GLN A 367 -16.85 -13.91 4.43
C GLN A 367 -17.88 -14.24 5.52
N VAL A 368 -17.76 -15.37 6.21
CA VAL A 368 -18.61 -15.67 7.38
C VAL A 368 -18.34 -14.69 8.52
N LEU A 369 -17.08 -14.35 8.77
CA LEU A 369 -16.69 -13.38 9.80
C LEU A 369 -17.17 -11.96 9.46
N THR A 370 -16.99 -11.50 8.22
CA THR A 370 -17.26 -10.12 7.81
C THR A 370 -18.68 -9.88 7.29
N GLY A 371 -19.39 -10.93 6.87
CA GLY A 371 -20.69 -10.86 6.21
C GLY A 371 -21.89 -10.60 7.13
N GLY A 372 -21.67 -10.27 8.40
CA GLY A 372 -22.74 -9.99 9.38
C GLY A 372 -23.56 -11.22 9.80
N GLY A 373 -23.13 -12.43 9.44
CA GLY A 373 -23.71 -13.68 9.94
C GLY A 373 -23.33 -13.95 11.39
N ALA A 374 -24.04 -14.89 12.04
CA ALA A 374 -23.70 -15.38 13.38
C ALA A 374 -22.45 -16.27 13.34
N ALA A 375 -21.29 -15.66 13.08
CA ALA A 375 -20.01 -16.31 13.25
C ALA A 375 -19.89 -16.77 14.72
N SER A 376 -19.38 -17.98 14.92
CA SER A 376 -19.30 -18.63 16.22
C SER A 376 -17.85 -18.86 16.65
N VAL A 377 -17.67 -19.05 17.96
CA VAL A 377 -16.38 -19.29 18.61
C VAL A 377 -16.29 -20.75 19.02
N HIS A 378 -15.18 -21.40 18.70
CA HIS A 378 -14.82 -22.69 19.27
C HIS A 378 -13.74 -22.54 20.36
N ARG A 379 -13.99 -23.14 21.52
CA ARG A 379 -13.00 -23.30 22.58
C ARG A 379 -12.39 -24.70 22.54
N CYS A 380 -11.08 -24.78 22.34
CA CYS A 380 -10.32 -26.00 22.54
C CYS A 380 -10.07 -26.23 24.04
N GLU A 381 -10.27 -27.46 24.49
CA GLU A 381 -9.83 -27.91 25.80
C GLU A 381 -8.34 -28.31 25.75
N LYS A 382 -7.69 -28.32 26.92
CA LYS A 382 -6.28 -28.72 27.00
C LYS A 382 -6.13 -30.16 26.50
N GLY A 383 -5.35 -30.32 25.43
CA GLY A 383 -5.08 -31.62 24.81
C GLY A 383 -6.00 -31.98 23.65
N ASP A 384 -6.92 -31.10 23.22
CA ASP A 384 -7.74 -31.31 22.03
C ASP A 384 -6.90 -31.53 20.76
N GLY A 385 -5.71 -30.93 20.68
CA GLY A 385 -4.74 -31.21 19.61
C GLY A 385 -4.32 -32.68 19.50
N SER A 386 -4.50 -33.49 20.54
CA SER A 386 -4.32 -34.96 20.48
C SER A 386 -5.46 -35.67 19.75
N GLN A 387 -6.65 -35.08 19.70
CA GLN A 387 -7.85 -35.58 19.02
C GLN A 387 -8.07 -34.93 17.65
N ARG A 388 -6.97 -34.72 16.91
CA ARG A 388 -6.92 -34.00 15.63
C ARG A 388 -8.04 -34.35 14.65
N GLN A 389 -8.39 -35.63 14.50
CA GLN A 389 -9.42 -36.07 13.57
C GLN A 389 -10.83 -35.59 13.97
N HIS A 390 -11.13 -35.61 15.27
CA HIS A 390 -12.41 -35.15 15.80
C HIS A 390 -12.55 -33.63 15.65
N LEU A 391 -11.50 -32.88 16.03
CA LEU A 391 -11.46 -31.43 15.89
C LEU A 391 -11.60 -31.00 14.43
N TYR A 392 -10.85 -31.64 13.51
CA TYR A 392 -10.97 -31.37 12.08
C TYR A 392 -12.39 -31.64 11.54
N ALA A 393 -12.99 -32.77 11.92
CA ALA A 393 -14.35 -33.11 11.50
C ALA A 393 -15.37 -32.08 12.01
N LYS A 394 -15.26 -31.67 13.28
CA LYS A 394 -16.12 -30.65 13.90
C LYS A 394 -16.03 -29.32 13.16
N LEU A 395 -14.81 -28.79 12.99
CA LEU A 395 -14.61 -27.51 12.30
C LEU A 395 -15.12 -27.58 10.87
N LYS A 396 -14.91 -28.69 10.16
CA LYS A 396 -15.38 -28.86 8.78
C LYS A 396 -16.91 -28.97 8.67
N GLN A 397 -17.56 -29.60 9.64
CA GLN A 397 -19.02 -29.76 9.66
C GLN A 397 -19.75 -28.47 9.99
N ASP A 398 -19.12 -27.59 10.78
CA ASP A 398 -19.69 -26.31 11.17
C ASP A 398 -18.96 -25.12 10.51
N PRO A 399 -19.44 -24.63 9.35
CA PRO A 399 -18.87 -23.48 8.65
C PRO A 399 -19.06 -22.15 9.39
N SER A 400 -19.92 -22.08 10.43
CA SER A 400 -20.15 -20.84 11.19
C SER A 400 -18.99 -20.49 12.12
N ILE A 401 -18.18 -21.48 12.51
CA ILE A 401 -17.03 -21.26 13.39
C ILE A 401 -15.99 -20.40 12.64
N ALA A 402 -15.81 -19.16 13.06
CA ALA A 402 -14.83 -18.25 12.44
C ALA A 402 -13.68 -17.90 13.37
N LEU A 403 -13.83 -18.19 14.67
CA LEU A 403 -12.82 -17.97 15.69
C LEU A 403 -12.58 -19.27 16.47
N MET A 404 -11.31 -19.56 16.77
CA MET A 404 -10.95 -20.62 17.71
C MET A 404 -9.96 -20.15 18.76
N THR A 405 -10.20 -20.51 20.01
CA THR A 405 -9.27 -20.31 21.12
C THR A 405 -8.51 -21.62 21.35
N LEU A 406 -7.17 -21.56 21.39
CA LEU A 406 -6.33 -22.74 21.60
C LEU A 406 -6.36 -23.17 23.06
N GLY A 407 -6.26 -24.48 23.30
CA GLY A 407 -6.23 -25.07 24.63
C GLY A 407 -4.83 -25.03 25.26
N SER A 408 -3.80 -24.70 24.48
CA SER A 408 -2.39 -24.55 24.89
C SER A 408 -1.65 -23.64 23.88
N PRO A 409 -0.52 -23.00 24.26
CA PRO A 409 0.25 -22.16 23.34
C PRO A 409 0.81 -22.98 22.15
N PRO A 410 1.09 -22.34 21.01
CA PRO A 410 1.70 -23.00 19.84
C PRO A 410 3.09 -23.63 20.09
N ASP A 411 3.79 -23.26 21.16
CA ASP A 411 5.05 -23.91 21.56
C ASP A 411 4.82 -25.31 22.15
N ASP A 412 3.61 -25.57 22.68
CA ASP A 412 3.19 -26.91 23.07
C ASP A 412 2.74 -27.70 21.84
N GLU A 413 3.06 -29.00 21.79
CA GLU A 413 2.72 -29.83 20.63
C GLU A 413 1.21 -29.89 20.34
N ALA A 414 0.39 -29.90 21.38
CA ALA A 414 -1.08 -29.87 21.25
C ALA A 414 -1.55 -28.54 20.65
N GLY A 415 -1.09 -27.41 21.19
CA GLY A 415 -1.42 -26.07 20.70
C GLY A 415 -0.95 -25.86 19.26
N ARG A 416 0.25 -26.33 18.92
CA ARG A 416 0.76 -26.29 17.53
C ARG A 416 -0.15 -27.04 16.55
N ARG A 417 -0.64 -28.22 16.95
CA ARG A 417 -1.57 -29.01 16.12
C ARG A 417 -2.91 -28.32 15.96
N GLU A 418 -3.44 -27.71 17.02
CA GLU A 418 -4.68 -26.93 17.00
C GLU A 418 -4.56 -25.71 16.06
N LEU A 419 -3.46 -24.95 16.19
CA LEU A 419 -3.14 -23.83 15.30
C LEU A 419 -3.11 -24.26 13.83
N VAL A 420 -2.29 -25.26 13.51
CA VAL A 420 -2.13 -25.75 12.11
C VAL A 420 -3.46 -26.24 11.55
N LEU A 421 -4.27 -26.93 12.36
CA LEU A 421 -5.61 -27.34 11.95
C LEU A 421 -6.52 -26.15 11.66
N GLY A 422 -6.53 -25.15 12.52
CA GLY A 422 -7.30 -23.92 12.34
C GLY A 422 -6.95 -23.21 11.03
N LEU A 423 -5.65 -23.09 10.72
CA LEU A 423 -5.16 -22.56 9.45
C LEU A 423 -5.63 -23.41 8.26
N GLN A 424 -5.52 -24.74 8.35
CA GLN A 424 -5.92 -25.70 7.30
C GLN A 424 -7.42 -25.66 6.98
N VAL A 425 -8.28 -25.44 7.97
CA VAL A 425 -9.73 -25.32 7.76
C VAL A 425 -10.19 -23.89 7.45
N GLY A 426 -9.24 -22.95 7.33
CA GLY A 426 -9.49 -21.58 6.89
C GLY A 426 -9.94 -20.62 7.99
N LEU A 427 -9.78 -20.93 9.29
CA LEU A 427 -10.23 -20.04 10.36
C LEU A 427 -9.50 -18.69 10.31
N PRO A 428 -10.20 -17.55 10.17
CA PRO A 428 -9.57 -16.25 10.05
C PRO A 428 -9.03 -15.70 11.36
N VAL A 429 -9.58 -16.14 12.51
CA VAL A 429 -9.17 -15.65 13.83
C VAL A 429 -8.78 -16.82 14.74
N LEU A 430 -7.58 -16.75 15.32
CA LEU A 430 -7.13 -17.69 16.34
C LEU A 430 -6.59 -16.91 17.54
N LEU A 431 -6.90 -17.38 18.74
CA LEU A 431 -6.52 -16.74 20.00
C LEU A 431 -5.83 -17.73 20.92
N TRP A 432 -4.77 -17.32 21.60
CA TRP A 432 -4.11 -18.12 22.63
C TRP A 432 -3.43 -17.24 23.67
N ALA A 433 -3.17 -17.80 24.85
CA ALA A 433 -2.25 -17.21 25.79
C ALA A 433 -0.82 -17.65 25.45
N HIS A 434 0.17 -16.76 25.60
CA HIS A 434 1.59 -17.12 25.41
C HIS A 434 2.05 -18.20 26.40
N GLU A 435 1.40 -18.27 27.56
CA GLU A 435 1.66 -19.24 28.62
C GLU A 435 0.36 -19.92 29.05
N GLY A 436 0.29 -21.25 28.95
CA GLY A 436 -0.87 -22.02 29.40
C GLY A 436 -2.15 -21.81 28.57
N ALA A 437 -3.30 -22.08 29.19
CA ALA A 437 -4.60 -21.89 28.55
C ALA A 437 -5.21 -20.54 28.95
N LEU A 438 -6.05 -19.98 28.07
CA LEU A 438 -6.88 -18.83 28.41
C LEU A 438 -7.80 -19.17 29.59
N SER A 439 -7.96 -18.22 30.50
CA SER A 439 -8.85 -18.31 31.65
C SER A 439 -10.32 -18.29 31.24
N ASP A 440 -11.20 -18.81 32.08
CA ASP A 440 -12.65 -18.78 31.83
C ASP A 440 -13.20 -17.36 31.66
N ARG A 441 -12.58 -16.38 32.34
CA ARG A 441 -12.92 -14.96 32.19
C ARG A 441 -12.58 -14.44 30.80
N GLU A 442 -11.40 -14.76 30.28
CA GLU A 442 -10.98 -14.36 28.93
C GLU A 442 -11.88 -15.02 27.87
N HIS A 443 -12.19 -16.31 28.04
CA HIS A 443 -13.13 -16.99 27.15
C HIS A 443 -14.52 -16.36 27.16
N ALA A 444 -15.06 -15.99 28.34
CA ALA A 444 -16.37 -15.35 28.44
C ALA A 444 -16.41 -14.00 27.70
N VAL A 445 -15.31 -13.22 27.76
CA VAL A 445 -15.20 -11.94 27.03
C VAL A 445 -15.20 -12.19 25.52
N VAL A 446 -14.40 -13.14 25.04
CA VAL A 446 -14.35 -13.49 23.61
C VAL A 446 -15.72 -13.96 23.09
N HIS A 447 -16.42 -14.82 23.85
CA HIS A 447 -17.76 -15.29 23.50
C HIS A 447 -18.78 -14.15 23.44
N THR A 448 -18.80 -13.26 24.43
CA THR A 448 -19.73 -12.12 24.47
C THR A 448 -19.55 -11.19 23.26
N LEU A 449 -18.31 -11.01 22.78
CA LEU A 449 -18.02 -10.15 21.63
C LEU A 449 -18.45 -10.76 20.30
N SER A 450 -18.30 -12.09 20.18
CA SER A 450 -18.83 -12.85 19.05
C SER A 450 -20.34 -12.69 18.95
N ASP A 451 -21.06 -12.83 20.06
CA ASP A 451 -22.52 -12.75 20.10
C ASP A 451 -23.06 -11.34 19.78
N ALA A 452 -22.27 -10.30 20.10
CA ALA A 452 -22.60 -8.91 19.79
C ALA A 452 -22.37 -8.52 18.31
N GLY A 453 -21.83 -9.42 17.48
CA GLY A 453 -21.54 -9.17 16.07
C GLY A 453 -20.44 -8.13 15.82
N GLY A 454 -19.66 -7.79 16.86
CA GLY A 454 -18.67 -6.72 16.85
C GLY A 454 -17.26 -7.21 16.61
N TRP A 455 -16.98 -7.87 15.48
CA TRP A 455 -15.65 -8.40 15.18
C TRP A 455 -14.58 -7.31 15.07
N ASP A 456 -14.93 -6.11 14.57
CA ASP A 456 -14.03 -4.95 14.61
C ASP A 456 -13.72 -4.50 16.05
N ALA A 457 -14.70 -4.66 16.95
CA ALA A 457 -14.57 -4.36 18.37
C ALA A 457 -13.83 -5.48 19.15
N LEU A 458 -13.60 -6.65 18.55
CA LEU A 458 -12.81 -7.74 19.14
C LEU A 458 -11.35 -7.30 19.28
N LEU A 459 -10.75 -6.74 18.23
CA LEU A 459 -9.36 -6.25 18.28
C LEU A 459 -9.20 -5.13 19.32
N ASP A 460 -10.17 -4.21 19.40
CA ASP A 460 -10.18 -3.18 20.44
C ASP A 460 -10.25 -3.78 21.85
N HIS A 461 -11.01 -4.86 22.03
CA HIS A 461 -11.14 -5.52 23.33
C HIS A 461 -9.92 -6.35 23.69
N VAL A 462 -9.32 -7.10 22.77
CA VAL A 462 -8.11 -7.87 23.08
C VAL A 462 -6.96 -6.93 23.43
N THR A 463 -6.83 -5.81 22.70
CA THR A 463 -5.90 -4.72 23.06
C THR A 463 -6.15 -4.23 24.49
N ARG A 464 -7.40 -4.10 24.94
CA ARG A 464 -7.73 -3.74 26.34
C ARG A 464 -7.47 -4.86 27.35
N LEU A 465 -7.60 -6.13 26.97
CA LEU A 465 -7.38 -7.28 27.85
C LEU A 465 -5.90 -7.44 28.21
N HIS A 466 -4.99 -7.12 27.29
CA HIS A 466 -3.55 -7.06 27.55
C HIS A 466 -3.18 -6.22 28.79
N PHE A 467 -4.02 -5.23 29.13
CA PHE A 467 -3.71 -4.23 30.16
C PHE A 467 -4.75 -4.13 31.26
N SER A 468 -5.67 -5.10 31.36
CA SER A 468 -6.57 -5.18 32.50
C SER A 468 -5.79 -5.69 33.73
N PRO A 469 -5.72 -4.94 34.84
CA PRO A 469 -5.07 -5.43 36.05
C PRO A 469 -5.79 -6.68 36.58
N GLY A 470 -5.03 -7.75 36.81
CA GLY A 470 -5.55 -8.98 37.38
C GLY A 470 -5.82 -8.80 38.87
N THR A 471 -7.08 -8.90 39.30
CA THR A 471 -7.41 -9.08 40.72
C THR A 471 -7.39 -10.58 41.02
N ARG A 472 -6.44 -11.05 41.84
CA ARG A 472 -6.57 -12.36 42.49
C ARG A 472 -7.71 -12.31 43.51
N ASP A 473 -8.33 -13.46 43.76
CA ASP A 473 -9.38 -13.66 44.79
C ASP A 473 -8.86 -13.43 46.24
N ASP A 474 -7.55 -13.17 46.40
CA ASP A 474 -6.89 -12.84 47.68
C ASP A 474 -6.66 -11.34 47.91
N GLY A 475 -7.16 -10.47 47.02
CA GLY A 475 -7.10 -9.01 47.19
C GLY A 475 -5.72 -8.39 46.96
N ARG A 476 -4.75 -9.13 46.42
CA ARG A 476 -3.50 -8.55 45.91
C ARG A 476 -3.66 -8.21 44.42
N GLU A 477 -3.20 -7.01 44.04
CA GLU A 477 -3.00 -6.64 42.64
C GLU A 477 -1.93 -7.59 42.07
N ASP A 478 -2.34 -8.52 41.22
CA ASP A 478 -1.39 -9.31 40.45
C ASP A 478 -1.05 -8.48 39.22
N ALA A 479 0.23 -8.20 39.02
CA ALA A 479 0.74 -7.56 37.80
C ALA A 479 0.67 -8.51 36.58
N MET A 480 -0.20 -9.51 36.61
CA MET A 480 -0.35 -10.49 35.55
C MET A 480 -1.16 -9.86 34.42
N ARG A 481 -0.44 -9.21 33.51
CA ARG A 481 -0.95 -8.76 32.21
C ARG A 481 -1.41 -10.00 31.43
N SER A 482 -2.61 -9.96 30.86
CA SER A 482 -3.09 -11.05 30.01
C SER A 482 -2.25 -11.09 28.73
N ARG A 483 -1.41 -12.10 28.54
CA ARG A 483 -0.51 -12.23 27.38
C ARG A 483 -1.20 -12.98 26.24
N ILE A 484 -2.17 -12.32 25.61
CA ILE A 484 -3.03 -12.96 24.60
C ILE A 484 -2.50 -12.63 23.20
N ALA A 485 -2.11 -13.63 22.42
CA ALA A 485 -1.83 -13.43 21.01
C ALA A 485 -3.11 -13.51 20.18
N VAL A 486 -3.18 -12.68 19.14
CA VAL A 486 -4.26 -12.68 18.16
C VAL A 486 -3.70 -12.94 16.78
N LEU A 487 -4.04 -14.09 16.20
CA LEU A 487 -3.90 -14.26 14.76
C LEU A 487 -5.16 -13.72 14.08
N TRP A 488 -4.97 -12.76 13.19
CA TRP A 488 -6.03 -12.10 12.40
C TRP A 488 -5.60 -12.04 10.95
N ASP A 489 -6.23 -12.87 10.12
CA ASP A 489 -5.75 -13.11 8.76
C ASP A 489 -6.83 -12.78 7.74
N ASP A 490 -6.64 -11.63 7.10
CA ASP A 490 -7.49 -11.11 6.04
C ASP A 490 -6.95 -11.52 4.65
N PRO A 491 -7.64 -12.39 3.89
CA PRO A 491 -7.18 -12.86 2.59
C PRO A 491 -7.12 -11.77 1.52
N SER A 492 -7.78 -10.63 1.73
CA SER A 492 -7.74 -9.49 0.81
C SER A 492 -6.52 -8.59 1.00
N ARG A 493 -5.76 -8.80 2.08
CA ARG A 493 -4.60 -7.97 2.47
C ARG A 493 -3.28 -8.72 2.38
N LEU A 494 -2.97 -9.29 1.21
CA LEU A 494 -1.65 -9.89 0.98
C LEU A 494 -0.66 -8.81 0.53
N PRO A 495 0.48 -8.60 1.21
CA PRO A 495 1.60 -7.86 0.63
C PRO A 495 2.16 -8.62 -0.56
N GLU A 496 2.66 -7.92 -1.59
CA GLU A 496 3.27 -8.57 -2.75
C GLU A 496 4.36 -9.55 -2.29
N VAL A 497 4.13 -10.83 -2.53
CA VAL A 497 5.14 -11.88 -2.35
C VAL A 497 5.90 -11.92 -3.67
N PRO A 498 7.20 -11.53 -3.72
CA PRO A 498 7.98 -11.80 -4.92
C PRO A 498 7.92 -13.30 -5.17
N GLU A 499 7.51 -13.73 -6.36
CA GLU A 499 7.51 -15.14 -6.73
C GLU A 499 8.92 -15.69 -6.46
N SER A 500 8.99 -16.65 -5.54
CA SER A 500 10.16 -17.50 -5.39
C SER A 500 10.42 -18.13 -6.75
N ALA A 501 11.50 -17.71 -7.41
CA ALA A 501 11.92 -18.28 -8.68
C ALA A 501 12.11 -19.80 -8.49
N GLY A 502 11.14 -20.57 -9.01
CA GLY A 502 11.22 -22.03 -9.13
C GLY A 502 11.97 -22.44 -10.38
#